data_AF-A0A850RAW7-F1
#
_entry.id   AF-A0A850RAW7-F1
#
_cell.length_a   1.000
_cell.length_b   1.000
_cell.length_c   1.000
_cell.angle_alpha   90.00
_cell.angle_beta   90.00
_cell.angle_gamma   90.00
#
_symmetry.space_group_name_H-M   'P 1'
#
loop_
_entity.id
_entity.type
_entity.pdbx_description
1 polymer ?
#
loop_
_entity_poly.entity_id
_entity_poly.type
_entity_poly.pdbx_seq_one_letter_code
_entity_poly.pdbx_strand_id
1 'polypeptide(L)'
;MPWLIRPLLSLGLLGALLGGYPWLSRPRTPEALFKTRCAACHALRVERLCEFAPRQRPAIVDTMRRLHEADQVIDEEEAVIIRRYLEESLICP
;
A
#
# COMPACT_ATOMS: atom_id res chain seq x y z
N MET A 1 24.62 19.55 44.26
CA MET A 1 24.87 18.96 42.93
C MET A 1 24.65 17.46 43.03
N PRO A 2 24.02 16.77 42.07
CA PRO A 2 22.76 16.99 41.34
C PRO A 2 21.70 15.94 41.79
N TRP A 3 20.40 16.25 41.88
CA TRP A 3 19.47 16.20 40.74
C TRP A 3 19.56 14.90 39.93
N LEU A 4 19.32 13.77 40.60
CA LEU A 4 18.92 12.51 39.98
C LEU A 4 17.48 12.27 40.40
N ILE A 5 16.60 12.10 39.41
CA ILE A 5 15.29 11.45 39.43
C ILE A 5 14.40 12.19 38.43
N ARG A 6 14.07 11.45 37.35
CA ARG A 6 13.05 11.68 36.31
C ARG A 6 13.51 12.38 35.03
N PRO A 7 13.83 11.54 34.02
CA PRO A 7 13.26 11.73 32.70
C PRO A 7 12.68 10.40 32.19
N LEU A 8 11.70 9.84 32.89
CA LEU A 8 11.04 8.58 32.48
C LEU A 8 9.57 8.75 32.12
N LEU A 9 9.07 9.99 32.04
CA LEU A 9 7.69 10.30 31.66
C LEU A 9 7.56 10.86 30.24
N SER A 10 8.67 11.23 29.59
CA SER A 10 8.63 11.87 28.26
C SER A 10 8.61 10.85 27.09
N LEU A 11 9.02 9.60 27.29
CA LEU A 11 9.10 8.61 26.20
C LEU A 11 7.81 7.84 25.93
N GLY A 12 6.85 7.79 26.87
CA GLY A 12 5.61 7.05 26.67
C GLY A 12 4.61 7.73 25.72
N LEU A 13 4.60 9.06 25.67
CA LEU A 13 3.64 9.82 24.86
C LEU A 13 4.00 9.90 23.37
N LEU A 14 5.30 9.85 23.02
CA LEU A 14 5.73 9.91 21.62
C LEU A 14 5.43 8.61 20.84
N GLY A 15 5.46 7.45 21.51
CA GLY A 15 5.16 6.17 20.88
C GLY A 15 3.70 6.02 20.45
N ALA A 16 2.76 6.60 21.21
CA ALA A 16 1.33 6.53 20.92
C ALA A 16 0.91 7.41 19.73
N LEU A 17 1.57 8.55 19.52
CA LEU A 17 1.28 9.45 18.39
C LEU A 17 1.84 8.95 17.05
N LEU A 18 2.92 8.16 17.06
CA LEU A 18 3.47 7.53 15.86
C LEU A 18 2.74 6.22 15.49
N GLY A 19 2.16 5.51 16.47
CA GLY A 19 1.45 4.24 16.24
C GLY A 19 -0.03 4.37 15.86
N GLY A 20 -0.67 5.51 16.16
CA GLY A 20 -2.12 5.70 16.01
C GLY A 20 -2.60 6.14 14.62
N TYR A 21 -1.69 6.46 13.69
CA TYR A 21 -2.04 7.07 12.40
C TYR A 21 -2.46 6.14 11.22
N PRO A 22 -2.31 4.81 11.21
CA PRO A 22 -2.56 4.06 9.96
C PRO A 22 -4.02 3.61 9.77
N TRP A 23 -4.89 3.67 10.79
CA TRP A 23 -6.22 3.05 10.71
C TRP A 23 -7.29 3.91 10.01
N LEU A 24 -7.24 5.25 10.13
CA LEU A 24 -8.22 6.12 9.45
C LEU A 24 -7.92 6.32 7.95
N SER A 25 -6.66 6.10 7.55
CA SER A 25 -6.14 6.39 6.21
C SER A 25 -6.09 5.17 5.29
N ARG A 26 -6.59 4.00 5.71
CA ARG A 26 -6.62 2.81 4.86
C ARG A 26 -7.50 3.06 3.62
N PRO A 27 -7.02 2.75 2.41
CA PRO A 27 -7.83 2.85 1.21
C PRO A 27 -9.10 2.00 1.37
N ARG A 28 -10.27 2.63 1.26
CA ARG A 28 -11.56 1.96 1.56
C ARG A 28 -12.19 1.24 0.37
N THR A 29 -11.63 1.42 -0.83
CA THR A 29 -12.12 0.77 -2.05
C THR A 29 -10.96 0.04 -2.76
N PRO A 30 -11.24 -1.02 -3.53
CA PRO A 30 -10.21 -1.69 -4.33
C PRO A 30 -9.49 -0.73 -5.28
N GLU A 31 -10.21 0.24 -5.87
CA GLU A 31 -9.62 1.27 -6.72
C GLU A 31 -8.66 2.18 -5.95
N ALA A 32 -9.06 2.66 -4.76
CA ALA A 32 -8.19 3.49 -3.94
C ALA A 32 -6.95 2.70 -3.51
N LEU A 33 -7.12 1.43 -3.13
CA LEU A 33 -6.01 0.54 -2.76
C LEU A 33 -5.04 0.38 -3.93
N PHE A 34 -5.54 0.04 -5.11
CA PHE A 34 -4.76 -0.05 -6.34
C PHE A 34 -3.98 1.24 -6.63
N LYS A 35 -4.65 2.40 -6.62
CA LYS A 35 -4.02 3.69 -6.91
C LYS A 35 -2.93 4.03 -5.90
N THR A 36 -3.20 3.84 -4.61
CA THR A 36 -2.23 4.13 -3.54
C THR A 36 -1.03 3.20 -3.61
N ARG A 37 -1.27 1.89 -3.74
CA ARG A 37 -0.19 0.90 -3.69
C ARG A 37 0.63 0.85 -4.98
N CYS A 38 -0.01 0.82 -6.15
CA CYS A 38 0.69 0.71 -7.43
C CYS A 38 1.38 2.02 -7.86
N ALA A 39 1.16 3.13 -7.15
CA ALA A 39 1.89 4.39 -7.34
C ALA A 39 3.04 4.59 -6.32
N ALA A 40 3.26 3.65 -5.39
CA ALA A 40 4.21 3.85 -4.28
C ALA A 40 5.68 3.94 -4.74
N CYS A 41 6.04 3.23 -5.80
CA CYS A 41 7.43 3.16 -6.29
C CYS A 41 7.67 4.00 -7.55
N HIS A 42 6.64 4.18 -8.39
CA HIS A 42 6.73 4.91 -9.65
C HIS A 42 5.36 5.44 -10.05
N ALA A 43 5.33 6.35 -11.04
CA ALA A 43 4.07 6.83 -11.60
C ALA A 43 3.22 5.68 -12.14
N LEU A 44 1.94 5.66 -11.77
CA LEU A 44 0.97 4.68 -12.26
C LEU A 44 0.47 5.09 -13.65
N ARG A 45 0.75 4.26 -14.66
CA ARG A 45 0.31 4.47 -16.05
C ARG A 45 -0.80 3.50 -16.39
N VAL A 46 -2.04 3.89 -16.14
CA VAL A 46 -3.23 3.02 -16.29
C VAL A 46 -3.42 2.61 -17.75
N GLU A 47 -3.09 3.50 -18.69
CA GLU A 47 -3.19 3.28 -20.13
C GLU A 47 -2.38 2.05 -20.56
N ARG A 48 -1.21 1.85 -19.95
CA ARG A 48 -0.36 0.68 -20.23
C ARG A 48 -0.92 -0.62 -19.67
N LEU A 49 -1.66 -0.56 -18.56
CA LEU A 49 -2.36 -1.74 -18.03
C LEU A 49 -3.50 -2.17 -18.96
N CYS A 50 -4.08 -1.20 -19.68
CA CYS A 50 -5.15 -1.41 -20.64
C CYS A 50 -4.68 -2.01 -21.97
N GLU A 51 -3.37 -2.04 -22.24
CA GLU A 51 -2.78 -2.80 -23.36
C GLU A 51 -2.93 -4.32 -23.16
N PHE A 52 -3.19 -4.78 -21.93
CA PHE A 52 -3.37 -6.20 -21.59
C PHE A 52 -4.86 -6.56 -21.47
N ALA A 53 -5.20 -7.79 -21.89
CA ALA A 53 -6.52 -8.35 -21.67
C ALA A 53 -6.82 -8.45 -20.16
N PRO A 54 -8.08 -8.29 -19.70
CA PRO A 54 -8.40 -8.26 -18.27
C PRO A 54 -7.82 -9.43 -17.47
N ARG A 55 -7.92 -10.65 -18.00
CA ARG A 55 -7.38 -11.88 -17.37
C ARG A 55 -5.85 -11.91 -17.23
N GLN A 56 -5.12 -11.07 -17.96
CA GLN A 56 -3.66 -11.01 -17.91
C GLN A 56 -3.14 -9.97 -16.90
N ARG A 57 -3.96 -8.96 -16.58
CA ARG A 57 -3.55 -7.86 -15.69
C ARG A 57 -3.17 -8.30 -14.27
N PRO A 58 -3.78 -9.32 -13.65
CA PRO A 58 -3.34 -9.83 -12.35
C PRO A 58 -1.85 -10.23 -12.32
N ALA A 59 -1.32 -10.77 -13.42
CA ALA A 59 0.08 -11.18 -13.50
C ALA A 59 1.06 -10.00 -13.34
N ILE A 60 0.61 -8.76 -13.60
CA ILE A 60 1.41 -7.56 -13.39
C ILE A 60 1.68 -7.37 -11.90
N VAL A 61 0.68 -7.57 -11.04
CA VAL A 61 0.82 -7.48 -9.58
C VAL A 61 1.82 -8.54 -9.10
N ASP A 62 1.70 -9.77 -9.60
CA ASP A 62 2.60 -10.84 -9.21
C ASP A 62 4.04 -10.60 -9.68
N THR A 63 4.22 -9.99 -10.86
CA THR A 63 5.52 -9.60 -11.39
C THR A 63 6.14 -8.50 -10.53
N MET A 64 5.37 -7.47 -10.20
CA MET A 64 5.85 -6.36 -9.36
C MET A 64 6.23 -6.84 -7.96
N ARG A 65 5.41 -7.69 -7.34
CA ARG A 65 5.71 -8.23 -6.00
C ARG A 65 6.94 -9.13 -6.00
N ARG A 66 7.12 -9.98 -7.01
CA ARG A 66 8.22 -10.97 -7.02
C ARG A 66 9.54 -10.44 -7.55
N LEU A 67 9.50 -9.55 -8.55
CA LEU A 67 10.69 -9.12 -9.29
C LEU A 67 11.05 -7.65 -9.06
N HIS A 68 10.15 -6.86 -8.47
CA HIS A 68 10.33 -5.42 -8.28
C HIS A 68 10.01 -4.96 -6.85
N GLU A 69 10.16 -5.87 -5.88
CA GLU A 69 10.09 -5.56 -4.44
C GLU A 69 8.76 -4.95 -3.97
N ALA A 70 7.70 -5.06 -4.78
CA ALA A 70 6.41 -4.49 -4.41
C ALA A 70 5.73 -5.27 -3.26
N ASP A 71 6.26 -6.43 -2.86
CA ASP A 71 5.86 -7.16 -1.66
C ASP A 71 6.14 -6.37 -0.37
N GLN A 72 7.09 -5.42 -0.39
CA GLN A 72 7.35 -4.52 0.73
C GLN A 72 6.23 -3.48 0.96
N VAL A 73 5.42 -3.21 -0.07
CA VAL A 73 4.36 -2.19 -0.03
C VAL A 73 2.96 -2.74 -0.33
N ILE A 74 2.86 -3.98 -0.82
CA ILE A 74 1.62 -4.72 -1.09
C ILE A 74 1.72 -6.08 -0.41
N ASP A 75 0.99 -6.24 0.69
CA ASP A 75 0.89 -7.53 1.37
C ASP A 75 0.02 -8.53 0.56
N GLU A 76 -0.06 -9.78 1.03
CA GLU A 76 -0.77 -10.84 0.30
C GLU A 76 -2.29 -10.59 0.20
N GLU A 77 -2.90 -10.02 1.23
CA GLU A 77 -4.34 -9.72 1.25
C GLU A 77 -4.65 -8.59 0.27
N GLU A 78 -3.85 -7.52 0.30
CA GLU A 78 -3.94 -6.42 -0.64
C GLU A 78 -3.71 -6.88 -2.08
N ALA A 79 -2.77 -7.79 -2.32
CA ALA A 79 -2.50 -8.36 -3.63
C ALA A 79 -3.73 -9.09 -4.20
N VAL A 80 -4.45 -9.87 -3.39
CA VAL A 80 -5.70 -10.54 -3.81
C VAL A 80 -6.73 -9.50 -4.26
N ILE A 81 -6.92 -8.43 -3.46
CA ILE A 81 -7.91 -7.39 -3.75
C ILE A 81 -7.55 -6.64 -5.05
N ILE A 82 -6.28 -6.26 -5.22
CA ILE A 82 -5.82 -5.52 -6.40
C ILE A 82 -5.91 -6.39 -7.66
N ARG A 83 -5.50 -7.68 -7.59
CA ARG A 83 -5.62 -8.61 -8.73
C ARG A 83 -7.06 -8.70 -9.22
N ARG A 84 -8.01 -8.92 -8.30
CA ARG A 84 -9.44 -8.96 -8.63
C ARG A 84 -9.94 -7.65 -9.23
N TYR A 85 -9.54 -6.51 -8.66
CA TYR A 85 -9.89 -5.20 -9.21
C TYR A 85 -9.40 -5.02 -10.65
N LEU A 86 -8.14 -5.37 -10.94
CA LEU A 86 -7.56 -5.26 -12.27
C LEU A 86 -8.26 -6.15 -13.31
N GLU A 87 -8.69 -7.34 -12.90
CA GLU A 87 -9.39 -8.29 -13.77
C GLU A 87 -10.86 -7.93 -14.01
N GLU A 88 -11.58 -7.55 -12.95
CA GLU A 88 -13.05 -7.47 -12.99
C GLU A 88 -13.59 -6.04 -13.08
N SER A 89 -12.84 -5.04 -12.60
CA SER A 89 -13.40 -3.73 -12.27
C SER A 89 -12.60 -2.53 -12.80
N LEU A 90 -11.36 -2.74 -13.27
CA LEU A 90 -10.57 -1.65 -13.86
C LEU A 90 -11.23 -1.16 -15.15
N ILE A 91 -11.69 0.08 -15.12
CA ILE A 91 -12.20 0.79 -16.30
C ILE A 91 -11.01 1.41 -17.04
N CYS A 92 -10.87 1.05 -18.31
CA CYS A 92 -9.88 1.64 -19.20
C CYS A 92 -10.42 2.91 -19.86
N PRO A 93 -9.61 3.97 -19.95
CA PRO A 93 -9.97 5.19 -20.68
C PRO A 93 -10.02 4.96 -22.19
#